data_AF-A0A850YEB5-F1
#
_entry.id   AF-A0A850YEB5-F1
#
_cell.length_a   1.000
_cell.length_b   1.000
_cell.length_c   1.000
_cell.angle_alpha   90.00
_cell.angle_beta   90.00
_cell.angle_gamma   90.00
#
_symmetry.space_group_name_H-M   'P 1'
#
loop_
_entity.id
_entity.type
_entity.pdbx_description
1 polymer ?
#
loop_
_entity_poly.entity_id
_entity_poly.type
_entity_poly.pdbx_seq_one_letter_code
_entity_poly.pdbx_strand_id
1 'polypeptide(L)'
;EYRGLVKHTGGCHCGAVRFEVWASADLHVFNCNCSICTKKQNRHFIVPASRFKLLKGADNLTTYTFNTHRAQHTFCKTCGVQSFYTPRSNPDGYGIAPHCLDDGTVQTIITEDINGKEWEKAVKEHKTIRDMSKP
;
A
#
# COMPACT_ATOMS: atom_id res chain seq x y z
N GLU A 1 -3.97 18.20 -12.08
CA GLU A 1 -4.51 16.89 -12.47
C GLU A 1 -3.35 15.96 -12.82
N TYR A 2 -3.39 14.71 -12.37
CA TYR A 2 -2.33 13.75 -12.67
C TYR A 2 -2.58 13.11 -14.03
N ARG A 3 -1.83 13.53 -15.05
CA ARG A 3 -2.02 13.04 -16.43
C ARG A 3 -1.79 11.52 -16.47
N GLY A 4 -2.78 10.78 -16.98
CA GLY A 4 -2.71 9.32 -17.11
C GLY A 4 -3.04 8.53 -15.84
N LEU A 5 -3.44 9.19 -14.75
CA LEU A 5 -3.95 8.51 -13.54
C LEU A 5 -5.46 8.68 -13.43
N VAL A 6 -6.08 7.73 -12.76
CA VAL A 6 -7.49 7.80 -12.35
C VAL A 6 -7.56 7.89 -10.82
N LYS A 7 -8.70 8.40 -10.33
CA LYS A 7 -8.97 8.45 -8.91
C LYS A 7 -9.65 7.16 -8.48
N HIS A 8 -8.99 6.39 -7.63
CA HIS A 8 -9.59 5.25 -6.93
C HIS A 8 -10.09 5.70 -5.58
N THR A 9 -11.15 5.07 -5.09
CA THR A 9 -11.59 5.16 -3.71
C THR A 9 -11.49 3.79 -3.06
N GLY A 10 -11.41 3.76 -1.74
CA GLY A 10 -11.35 2.51 -1.01
C GLY A 10 -11.43 2.72 0.49
N GLY A 11 -11.26 1.63 1.23
CA GLY A 11 -11.31 1.67 2.68
C GLY A 11 -11.17 0.32 3.34
N CYS A 12 -11.33 0.32 4.66
CA CYS A 12 -11.44 -0.92 5.42
C CYS A 12 -12.82 -1.56 5.21
N HIS A 13 -12.95 -2.85 5.56
CA HIS A 13 -14.20 -3.61 5.41
C HIS A 13 -15.43 -2.95 6.06
N CYS A 14 -15.31 -2.46 7.30
CA CYS A 14 -16.44 -1.85 8.01
C CYS A 14 -16.78 -0.40 7.56
N GLY A 15 -16.05 0.17 6.59
CA GLY A 15 -16.26 1.53 6.11
C GLY A 15 -15.91 2.67 7.09
N ALA A 16 -15.39 2.36 8.28
CA ALA A 16 -14.95 3.36 9.25
C ALA A 16 -13.73 4.17 8.76
N VAL A 17 -12.84 3.53 8.01
CA VAL A 17 -11.68 4.15 7.35
C VAL A 17 -11.95 4.20 5.85
N ARG A 18 -11.83 5.39 5.25
CA ARG A 18 -12.04 5.63 3.81
C ARG A 18 -10.97 6.55 3.26
N PHE A 19 -10.53 6.34 2.03
CA PHE A 19 -9.51 7.14 1.36
C PHE A 19 -9.81 7.30 -0.13
N GLU A 20 -9.13 8.27 -0.75
CA GLU A 20 -8.95 8.35 -2.20
C GLU A 20 -7.46 8.31 -2.55
N VAL A 21 -7.15 7.79 -3.74
CA VAL A 21 -5.80 7.70 -4.24
C VAL A 21 -5.76 7.86 -5.76
N TRP A 22 -4.78 8.61 -6.26
CA TRP A 22 -4.51 8.73 -7.70
C TRP A 22 -3.45 7.71 -8.13
N ALA A 23 -3.84 6.77 -8.99
CA ALA A 23 -2.96 5.73 -9.54
C ALA A 23 -3.39 5.33 -10.97
N SER A 24 -2.59 4.48 -11.62
CA SER A 24 -2.95 3.90 -12.91
C SER A 24 -4.15 2.96 -12.75
N ALA A 25 -5.03 2.89 -13.75
CA ALA A 25 -6.07 1.87 -13.79
C ALA A 25 -5.48 0.45 -13.94
N ASP A 26 -4.28 0.36 -14.53
CA ASP A 26 -3.46 -0.85 -14.62
C ASP A 26 -2.45 -0.85 -13.47
N LEU A 27 -2.74 -1.65 -12.43
CA LEU A 27 -1.98 -1.64 -11.18
C LEU A 27 -0.79 -2.59 -11.25
N HIS A 28 0.39 -2.07 -10.91
CA HIS A 28 1.57 -2.88 -10.61
C HIS A 28 1.65 -3.14 -9.09
N VAL A 29 1.41 -4.39 -8.70
CA VAL A 29 1.27 -4.82 -7.31
C VAL A 29 2.47 -5.67 -6.89
N PHE A 30 3.06 -5.37 -5.74
CA PHE A 30 4.14 -6.15 -5.15
C PHE A 30 3.60 -7.19 -4.17
N ASN A 31 4.12 -8.41 -4.26
CA ASN A 31 3.80 -9.54 -3.40
C ASN A 31 5.05 -9.99 -2.63
N CYS A 32 5.17 -9.52 -1.38
CA CYS A 32 6.35 -9.75 -0.55
C CYS A 32 6.19 -10.97 0.36
N ASN A 33 7.20 -11.84 0.40
CA ASN A 33 7.19 -13.08 1.18
C ASN A 33 7.78 -12.97 2.61
N CYS A 34 8.02 -11.76 3.14
CA CYS A 34 8.50 -11.61 4.52
C CYS A 34 7.42 -12.08 5.52
N SER A 35 7.82 -12.32 6.78
CA SER A 35 6.95 -12.96 7.78
C SER A 35 5.63 -12.22 8.00
N ILE A 36 5.65 -10.89 8.13
CA ILE A 36 4.43 -10.09 8.32
C ILE A 36 3.58 -10.03 7.04
N CYS A 37 4.19 -9.87 5.86
CA CYS A 37 3.45 -9.77 4.60
C CYS A 37 2.78 -11.09 4.25
N THR A 38 3.44 -12.22 4.50
CA THR A 38 2.86 -13.57 4.36
C THR A 38 1.65 -13.75 5.27
N LYS A 39 1.77 -13.38 6.56
CA LYS A 39 0.67 -13.50 7.53
C LYS A 39 -0.51 -12.59 7.22
N LYS A 40 -0.25 -11.39 6.69
CA LYS A 40 -1.29 -10.42 6.32
C LYS A 40 -1.84 -10.59 4.90
N GLN A 41 -1.23 -11.44 4.07
CA GLN A 41 -1.45 -11.46 2.61
C GLN A 41 -1.28 -10.05 2.00
N ASN A 42 -0.24 -9.32 2.44
CA ASN A 42 -0.05 -7.90 2.14
C ASN A 42 0.49 -7.65 0.72
N ARG A 43 -0.38 -7.81 -0.28
CA ARG A 43 -0.16 -7.37 -1.66
C ARG A 43 -0.49 -5.88 -1.78
N HIS A 44 0.38 -5.10 -2.40
CA HIS A 44 0.17 -3.65 -2.49
C HIS A 44 0.84 -3.00 -3.69
N PHE A 45 0.23 -1.95 -4.23
CA PHE A 45 0.91 -1.00 -5.12
C PHE A 45 1.33 0.24 -4.31
N ILE A 46 2.31 0.99 -4.81
CA ILE A 46 2.89 2.13 -4.07
C ILE A 46 2.57 3.43 -4.80
N VAL A 47 2.20 4.45 -4.02
CA VAL A 47 2.00 5.82 -4.50
C VAL A 47 2.75 6.83 -3.62
N PRO A 48 3.17 7.98 -4.17
CA PRO A 48 3.63 9.12 -3.38
C PRO A 48 2.54 9.61 -2.42
N ALA A 49 2.92 10.13 -1.24
CA ALA A 49 1.95 10.67 -0.28
C ALA A 49 1.09 11.80 -0.86
N SER A 50 1.62 12.57 -1.82
CA SER A 50 0.88 13.64 -2.51
C SER A 50 -0.32 13.14 -3.31
N ARG A 51 -0.35 11.85 -3.68
CA ARG A 51 -1.45 11.22 -4.45
C ARG A 51 -2.47 10.52 -3.58
N PHE A 52 -2.28 10.48 -2.26
CA PHE A 52 -3.17 9.83 -1.30
C PHE A 52 -3.87 10.85 -0.41
N LYS A 53 -5.14 10.61 -0.11
CA LYS A 53 -5.89 11.41 0.86
C LYS A 53 -6.79 10.52 1.71
N LEU A 54 -6.60 10.58 3.02
CA LEU A 54 -7.53 10.00 3.98
C LEU A 54 -8.80 10.85 4.02
N LEU A 55 -9.95 10.22 3.78
CA LEU A 55 -11.25 10.88 3.77
C LEU A 55 -11.99 10.74 5.11
N LYS A 56 -11.80 9.62 5.81
CA LYS A 56 -12.49 9.30 7.07
C LYS A 56 -11.67 8.33 7.93
N GLY A 57 -11.84 8.43 9.25
CA GLY A 57 -11.44 7.38 10.19
C GLY A 57 -10.02 7.49 10.72
N ALA A 58 -9.43 8.70 10.74
CA ALA A 58 -8.10 8.94 11.31
C ALA A 58 -7.98 8.46 12.77
N ASP A 59 -9.03 8.69 13.54
CA ASP A 59 -9.21 8.24 14.93
C ASP A 59 -9.45 6.73 15.05
N ASN A 60 -9.82 6.06 13.95
CA ASN A 60 -10.10 4.63 13.91
C ASN A 60 -8.94 3.79 13.34
N LEU A 61 -7.78 4.43 13.14
CA LEU A 61 -6.54 3.77 12.75
C LEU A 61 -5.71 3.41 13.99
N THR A 62 -4.99 2.31 13.88
CA THR A 62 -3.91 1.95 14.80
C THR A 62 -2.71 1.44 13.99
N THR A 63 -1.51 1.53 14.56
CA THR A 63 -0.27 1.25 13.84
C THR A 63 0.59 0.27 14.62
N TYR A 64 1.04 -0.76 13.91
CA TYR A 64 2.04 -1.70 14.40
C TYR A 64 3.38 -1.48 13.69
N THR A 65 4.47 -1.43 14.45
CA THR A 65 5.84 -1.35 13.92
C THR A 65 6.72 -2.41 14.60
N PHE A 66 7.74 -2.89 13.89
CA PHE A 66 8.70 -3.86 14.41
C PHE A 66 10.02 -3.79 13.64
N ASN A 67 11.03 -4.53 14.12
CA ASN A 67 12.36 -4.62 13.51
C ASN A 67 13.03 -3.23 13.35
N THR A 68 13.04 -2.66 12.15
CA THR A 68 13.63 -1.33 11.92
C THR A 68 12.71 -0.17 12.29
N HIS A 69 11.45 -0.46 12.65
CA HIS A 69 10.39 0.52 12.94
C HIS A 69 10.10 1.52 11.80
N ARG A 70 10.65 1.30 10.60
CA ARG A 70 10.43 2.15 9.42
C ARG A 70 9.10 1.86 8.73
N ALA A 71 8.75 0.59 8.58
CA ALA A 71 7.42 0.23 8.08
C ALA A 71 6.38 0.53 9.16
N GLN A 72 5.33 1.24 8.79
CA GLN A 72 4.19 1.52 9.65
C GLN A 72 3.00 0.74 9.15
N HIS A 73 2.70 -0.38 9.81
CA HIS A 73 1.56 -1.23 9.47
C HIS A 73 0.30 -0.67 10.09
N THR A 74 -0.31 0.29 9.39
CA THR A 74 -1.52 1.02 9.79
C THR A 74 -2.79 0.26 9.41
N PHE A 75 -3.71 0.00 10.34
CA PHE A 75 -4.95 -0.74 10.05
C PHE A 75 -6.13 -0.25 10.88
N CYS A 76 -7.34 -0.61 10.44
CA CYS A 76 -8.58 -0.26 11.13
C CYS A 76 -8.68 -0.99 12.47
N LYS A 77 -8.81 -0.26 13.58
CA LYS A 77 -8.94 -0.85 14.92
C LYS A 77 -10.27 -1.59 15.14
N THR A 78 -11.29 -1.33 14.31
CA THR A 78 -12.61 -1.98 14.39
C THR A 78 -12.64 -3.33 13.68
N CYS A 79 -12.14 -3.43 12.45
CA CYS A 79 -12.25 -4.65 11.64
C CYS A 79 -10.90 -5.32 11.30
N GLY A 80 -9.78 -4.76 11.74
CA GLY A 80 -8.45 -5.32 11.52
C GLY A 80 -7.88 -5.16 10.10
N VAL A 81 -8.67 -4.68 9.14
CA VAL A 81 -8.23 -4.54 7.73
C VAL A 81 -7.16 -3.46 7.59
N GLN A 82 -6.05 -3.82 6.96
CA GLN A 82 -4.97 -2.92 6.52
C GLN A 82 -5.23 -2.49 5.08
N SER A 83 -6.00 -1.42 4.89
CA SER A 83 -6.31 -0.93 3.54
C SER A 83 -5.18 -0.13 2.89
N PHE A 84 -4.30 0.46 3.71
CA PHE A 84 -3.06 1.08 3.29
C PHE A 84 -2.05 1.02 4.44
N TYR A 85 -0.77 1.23 4.15
CA TYR A 85 0.29 1.30 5.16
C TYR A 85 1.49 2.09 4.61
N THR A 86 2.45 2.44 5.47
CA THR A 86 3.72 3.05 5.02
C THR A 86 4.80 1.98 4.87
N PRO A 87 5.25 1.65 3.64
CA PRO A 87 6.27 0.63 3.41
C PRO A 87 7.65 1.03 3.91
N ARG A 88 8.48 0.05 4.29
CA ARG A 88 9.90 0.30 4.65
C ARG A 88 10.69 0.92 3.49
N SER A 89 10.38 0.53 2.25
CA SER A 89 11.06 1.01 1.03
C SER A 89 10.71 2.44 0.65
N ASN A 90 9.53 2.91 1.04
CA ASN A 90 8.92 4.16 0.57
C ASN A 90 8.28 4.89 1.76
N PRO A 91 9.09 5.42 2.71
CA PRO A 91 8.59 6.08 3.91
C PRO A 91 7.86 7.40 3.61
N ASP A 92 8.00 7.92 2.41
CA ASP A 92 7.39 9.12 1.84
C ASP A 92 6.10 8.82 1.02
N GLY A 93 5.66 7.57 1.01
CA GLY A 93 4.49 7.12 0.27
C GLY A 93 3.64 6.11 1.03
N TYR A 94 2.63 5.60 0.34
CA TYR A 94 1.73 4.59 0.88
C TYR A 94 1.70 3.36 -0.03
N GLY A 95 1.73 2.19 0.60
CA GLY A 95 1.34 0.93 -0.03
C GLY A 95 -0.15 0.73 0.14
N ILE A 96 -0.88 0.64 -0.96
CA ILE A 96 -2.35 0.47 -0.98
C ILE A 96 -2.68 -0.98 -1.30
N ALA A 97 -3.52 -1.60 -0.48
CA ALA A 97 -4.02 -2.95 -0.73
C ALA A 97 -5.05 -2.90 -1.89
N PRO A 98 -4.80 -3.55 -3.04
CA PRO A 98 -5.69 -3.44 -4.20
C PRO A 98 -7.08 -4.04 -3.92
N HIS A 99 -7.16 -5.05 -3.06
CA HIS A 99 -8.42 -5.67 -2.64
C HIS A 99 -9.25 -4.81 -1.66
N CYS A 100 -8.75 -3.63 -1.28
CA CYS A 100 -9.46 -2.65 -0.47
C CYS A 100 -9.94 -1.42 -1.28
N LEU A 101 -9.73 -1.42 -2.60
CA LEU A 101 -10.32 -0.45 -3.50
C LEU A 101 -11.79 -0.79 -3.75
N ASP A 102 -12.61 0.24 -3.95
CA ASP A 102 -13.97 0.06 -4.45
C ASP A 102 -13.94 -0.32 -5.94
N ASP A 103 -14.97 -1.03 -6.40
CA ASP A 103 -15.08 -1.48 -7.79
C ASP A 103 -15.18 -0.31 -8.78
N GLY A 104 -14.72 -0.54 -10.02
CA GLY A 104 -15.06 0.28 -11.19
C GLY A 104 -13.92 1.09 -11.80
N THR A 105 -12.76 1.19 -11.16
CA THR A 105 -11.62 1.99 -11.67
C THR A 105 -10.38 1.18 -11.99
N VAL A 106 -10.26 -0.04 -11.45
CA VAL A 106 -9.15 -0.96 -11.75
C VAL A 106 -9.49 -1.75 -13.01
N GLN A 107 -8.55 -1.79 -13.96
CA GLN A 107 -8.69 -2.53 -15.22
C GLN A 107 -7.84 -3.81 -15.21
N THR A 108 -6.56 -3.70 -14.85
CA THR A 108 -5.66 -4.85 -14.76
C THR A 108 -4.82 -4.82 -13.50
N ILE A 109 -4.37 -5.99 -13.06
CA ILE A 109 -3.41 -6.15 -11.95
C ILE A 109 -2.29 -7.06 -12.43
N ILE A 110 -1.08 -6.53 -12.47
CA ILE A 110 0.15 -7.29 -12.67
C ILE A 110 0.84 -7.42 -11.32
N THR A 111 1.23 -8.64 -10.95
CA THR A 111 1.89 -8.90 -9.66
C THR A 111 3.36 -9.23 -9.86
N GLU A 112 4.23 -8.56 -9.11
CA GLU A 112 5.67 -8.83 -9.02
C GLU A 112 6.02 -9.37 -7.62
N ASP A 113 6.70 -10.51 -7.58
CA ASP A 113 7.11 -11.15 -6.33
C ASP A 113 8.41 -10.55 -5.78
N ILE A 114 8.44 -10.32 -4.47
CA ILE A 114 9.63 -9.81 -3.77
C ILE A 114 10.05 -10.79 -2.68
N ASN A 115 11.35 -11.14 -2.70
CA ASN A 115 11.98 -11.90 -1.62
C ASN A 115 12.27 -11.00 -0.40
N GLY A 116 11.25 -10.72 0.40
CA GLY A 116 11.38 -9.97 1.64
C GLY A 116 12.04 -10.73 2.79
N LYS A 117 12.26 -12.04 2.68
CA LYS A 117 13.07 -12.80 3.65
C LYS A 117 14.54 -12.40 3.59
N GLU A 118 15.03 -12.06 2.40
CA GLU A 118 16.41 -11.59 2.15
C GLU A 118 16.43 -10.11 1.77
N TRP A 119 15.74 -9.27 2.56
CA TRP A 119 15.46 -7.86 2.23
C TRP A 119 16.67 -7.06 1.75
N GLU A 120 17.82 -7.15 2.44
CA GLU A 120 19.00 -6.34 2.09
C GLU A 120 19.57 -6.71 0.72
N LYS A 121 19.50 -7.99 0.34
CA LYS A 121 19.88 -8.46 -0.99
C LYS A 121 18.85 -8.05 -2.02
N ALA A 122 17.57 -8.33 -1.76
CA ALA A 122 16.47 -8.03 -2.67
C ALA A 122 16.45 -6.54 -3.04
N VAL A 123 16.58 -5.64 -2.08
CA VAL A 123 16.51 -4.19 -2.36
C VAL A 123 17.77 -3.65 -3.06
N LYS A 124 18.92 -4.31 -2.92
CA LYS A 124 20.13 -3.96 -3.69
C LYS A 124 19.97 -4.33 -5.17
N GLU A 125 19.27 -5.42 -5.45
CA GLU A 125 19.08 -5.96 -6.81
C GLU A 125 17.84 -5.36 -7.50
N HIS A 126 16.80 -5.02 -6.74
CA HIS A 126 15.52 -4.51 -7.24
C HIS A 126 15.57 -2.98 -7.43
N LYS A 127 15.70 -2.55 -8.68
CA LYS A 127 15.94 -1.14 -9.02
C LYS A 127 14.71 -0.24 -8.93
N THR A 128 13.49 -0.79 -9.00
CA THR A 128 12.26 -0.02 -9.27
C THR A 128 11.45 0.34 -8.03
N ILE A 129 11.39 -0.52 -7.00
CA ILE A 129 10.45 -0.33 -5.88
C ILE A 129 10.69 0.98 -5.11
N ARG A 130 11.95 1.38 -4.93
CA ARG A 130 12.32 2.61 -4.22
C ARG A 130 11.93 3.88 -4.97
N ASP A 131 11.69 3.78 -6.28
CA ASP A 131 11.35 4.93 -7.11
C ASP A 131 9.83 5.12 -7.23
N MET A 132 9.02 4.15 -6.79
CA MET A 132 7.56 4.19 -6.92
C MET A 132 6.88 5.32 -6.12
N SER A 133 7.50 5.83 -5.05
CA SER A 133 7.00 6.97 -4.28
C SER A 133 7.61 8.31 -4.69
N LYS A 134 8.55 8.31 -5.64
CA LYS A 134 9.09 9.55 -6.18
C LYS A 134 8.01 10.24 -7.06
N PRO A 135 7.93 11.58 -7.04
CA PRO A 135 6.89 12.34 -7.75
C PRO A 135 6.73 12.00 -9.23
#